data_AF-A0A534LYP2-F1
#
_entry.id   AF-A0A534LYP2-F1
#
_cell.length_a   1.000
_cell.length_b   1.000
_cell.length_c   1.000
_cell.angle_alpha   90.00
_cell.angle_beta   90.00
_cell.angle_gamma   90.00
#
_symmetry.space_group_name_H-M   'P 1'
#
loop_
_entity.id
_entity.type
_entity.pdbx_description
1 polymer ?
#
loop_
_entity_poly.entity_id
_entity_poly.type
_entity_poly.pdbx_seq_one_letter_code
_entity_poly.pdbx_strand_id
1 'polypeptide(L)'
;MAGPLGSRIFLGVLVATIGVVLQAAGSAIPFLSSYGSNLSLPDFIRRMWIEAIIGAFGIAIFATGLFLAFWSIARARPVTRPWTAAAAFVVLPSGLVGAVFRVLYVQVWWMMFSGPIAQIDPLFSAVGLTQLAAGFAVTLAILVGLFGVARPFVSL
;
A
#
# COMPACT_ATOMS: atom_id res chain seq x y z
N MET A 1 -7.56 24.54 -20.29
CA MET A 1 -8.66 24.09 -19.41
C MET A 1 -8.46 22.60 -19.12
N ALA A 2 -8.25 22.20 -17.86
CA ALA A 2 -8.09 20.79 -17.53
C ALA A 2 -9.44 20.09 -17.73
N GLY A 3 -9.55 19.22 -18.74
CA GLY A 3 -10.78 18.48 -19.02
C GLY A 3 -11.13 17.45 -17.93
N PRO A 4 -12.27 16.73 -18.06
CA PRO A 4 -12.76 15.73 -17.09
C PRO A 4 -11.77 14.60 -16.77
N LEU A 5 -10.77 14.38 -17.62
CA LEU A 5 -9.70 13.40 -17.39
C LEU A 5 -8.59 13.95 -16.49
N GLY A 6 -8.27 15.24 -16.60
CA GLY A 6 -7.27 15.89 -15.75
C GLY A 6 -7.71 15.93 -14.28
N SER A 7 -8.99 16.19 -14.02
CA SER A 7 -9.55 16.15 -12.66
C SER A 7 -9.53 14.75 -12.04
N ARG A 8 -9.74 13.69 -12.84
CA ARG A 8 -9.65 12.29 -12.37
C ARG A 8 -8.22 11.87 -12.04
N ILE A 9 -7.24 12.32 -12.84
CA ILE A 9 -5.82 12.08 -12.56
C ILE A 9 -5.43 12.78 -11.25
N PHE A 10 -5.81 14.05 -11.10
CA PHE A 10 -5.58 14.79 -9.85
C PHE A 10 -6.23 14.11 -8.65
N LEU A 11 -7.49 13.69 -8.76
CA LEU A 11 -8.18 12.96 -7.71
C LEU A 11 -7.45 11.66 -7.34
N GLY A 12 -6.98 10.90 -8.33
CA GLY A 12 -6.21 9.68 -8.09
C GLY A 12 -4.91 9.97 -7.32
N VAL A 13 -4.17 11.00 -7.71
CA VAL A 13 -2.96 11.44 -6.99
C VAL A 13 -3.28 11.89 -5.57
N LEU A 14 -4.33 12.70 -5.40
CA LEU A 14 -4.77 13.17 -4.08
C LEU A 14 -5.12 12.01 -3.14
N VAL A 15 -5.91 11.05 -3.63
CA VAL A 15 -6.26 9.83 -2.89
C VAL A 15 -5.01 9.04 -2.54
N ALA A 16 -4.06 8.90 -3.49
CA ALA A 16 -2.81 8.21 -3.21
C ALA A 16 -2.01 8.91 -2.09
N THR A 17 -1.91 10.24 -2.12
CA THR A 17 -1.26 11.03 -1.07
C THR A 17 -1.91 10.87 0.28
N ILE A 18 -3.25 10.85 0.36
CA ILE A 18 -3.99 10.58 1.60
C ILE A 18 -3.61 9.20 2.16
N GLY A 19 -3.51 8.19 1.30
CA GLY A 19 -3.06 6.85 1.69
C GLY A 19 -1.65 6.83 2.28
N VAL A 20 -0.72 7.61 1.72
CA VAL A 20 0.65 7.76 2.26
C VAL A 20 0.63 8.46 3.63
N VAL A 21 -0.12 9.54 3.76
CA VAL A 21 -0.24 10.27 5.03
C VAL A 21 -0.82 9.37 6.12
N LEU A 22 -1.82 8.55 5.79
CA LEU A 22 -2.42 7.61 6.73
C LEU A 22 -1.41 6.54 7.19
N GLN A 23 -0.59 6.02 6.26
CA GLN A 23 0.50 5.09 6.61
C GLN A 23 1.53 5.74 7.54
N ALA A 24 1.94 6.97 7.24
CA ALA A 24 2.90 7.72 8.06
C ALA A 24 2.33 8.01 9.46
N ALA A 25 1.08 8.45 9.54
CA ALA A 25 0.38 8.67 10.81
C ALA A 25 0.27 7.36 11.62
N GLY A 26 -0.07 6.25 10.95
CA GLY A 26 -0.11 4.92 11.53
C GLY A 26 1.22 4.52 12.17
N SER A 27 2.33 4.68 11.44
CA SER A 27 3.68 4.32 11.93
C SER A 27 4.14 5.09 13.18
N ALA A 28 3.53 6.24 13.49
CA ALA A 28 3.86 7.00 14.68
C ALA A 28 3.17 6.47 15.96
N ILE A 29 2.09 5.69 15.82
CA ILE A 29 1.23 5.25 16.92
C ILE A 29 1.97 4.41 17.99
N PRO A 30 2.84 3.45 17.63
CA PRO A 30 3.62 2.71 18.62
C PRO A 30 4.53 3.59 19.48
N PHE A 31 4.95 4.74 18.95
CA PHE A 31 5.94 5.64 19.57
C PHE A 31 5.32 6.83 20.32
N LEU A 32 4.00 7.01 20.27
CA LEU A 32 3.33 8.07 21.03
C LEU A 32 3.61 7.90 22.52
N SER A 33 4.19 8.90 23.17
CA SER A 33 4.51 8.84 24.60
C SER A 33 3.26 8.49 25.40
N SER A 34 3.30 7.40 26.15
CA SER A 34 2.32 7.14 27.20
C SER A 34 2.50 8.25 28.23
N TYR A 35 1.53 9.16 28.35
CA TYR A 35 1.49 10.08 29.48
C TYR A 35 1.43 9.24 30.76
N GLY A 36 2.57 9.05 31.43
CA GLY A 36 2.63 8.63 32.84
C GLY A 36 2.96 7.17 33.20
N SER A 37 3.20 6.21 32.30
CA SER A 37 3.50 4.84 32.75
C SER A 37 4.32 4.00 31.79
N ASN A 38 5.16 3.13 32.36
CA ASN A 38 5.77 1.96 31.71
C ASN A 38 4.75 1.32 30.76
N LEU A 39 5.08 1.26 29.46
CA LEU A 39 4.23 0.60 28.46
C LEU A 39 4.00 -0.85 28.88
N SER A 40 2.76 -1.17 29.27
CA SER A 40 2.39 -2.54 29.53
C SER A 40 2.43 -3.33 28.21
N LEU A 41 2.78 -4.62 28.27
CA LEU A 41 2.77 -5.50 27.09
C LEU A 41 1.40 -5.46 26.36
N PRO A 42 0.24 -5.46 27.05
CA PRO A 42 -1.07 -5.29 26.41
C PRO A 42 -1.26 -3.97 25.66
N ASP A 43 -0.77 -2.85 26.20
CA ASP A 43 -0.88 -1.53 25.55
C ASP A 43 -0.04 -1.46 24.28
N PHE A 44 1.17 -2.03 24.31
CA PHE A 44 2.02 -2.12 23.13
C PHE A 44 1.37 -2.96 22.03
N ILE A 45 0.82 -4.13 22.37
CA ILE A 45 0.10 -5.00 21.43
C ILE A 45 -1.09 -4.26 20.80
N ARG A 46 -1.90 -3.58 21.61
CA ARG A 46 -3.05 -2.81 21.12
C ARG A 46 -2.63 -1.73 20.12
N ARG A 47 -1.53 -1.01 20.39
CA ARG A 47 -1.00 0.01 19.47
C ARG A 47 -0.49 -0.59 18.17
N MET A 48 0.14 -1.76 18.22
CA MET A 48 0.61 -2.49 17.04
C MET A 48 -0.55 -2.95 16.15
N TRP A 49 -1.67 -3.40 16.73
CA TRP A 49 -2.90 -3.68 15.98
C TRP A 49 -3.49 -2.44 15.32
N ILE A 50 -3.54 -1.33 16.04
CA ILE A 50 -4.02 -0.05 15.49
C ILE A 50 -3.13 0.41 14.32
N GLU A 51 -1.81 0.32 14.48
CA GLU A 51 -0.83 0.62 13.43
C GLU A 51 -1.02 -0.28 12.20
N ALA A 52 -1.24 -1.58 12.40
CA ALA A 52 -1.46 -2.54 11.32
C ALA A 52 -2.72 -2.23 10.53
N ILE A 53 -3.83 -1.95 11.22
CA ILE A 53 -5.13 -1.63 10.61
C ILE A 53 -5.04 -0.31 9.84
N ILE A 54 -4.53 0.76 10.48
CA ILE A 54 -4.39 2.07 9.84
C ILE A 54 -3.42 2.00 8.65
N GLY A 55 -2.31 1.28 8.81
CA GLY A 55 -1.37 1.03 7.72
C GLY A 55 -2.01 0.26 6.57
N ALA A 56 -2.81 -0.77 6.85
CA ALA A 56 -3.51 -1.54 5.82
C ALA A 56 -4.52 -0.69 5.04
N PHE A 57 -5.33 0.12 5.73
CA PHE A 57 -6.20 1.09 5.09
C PHE A 57 -5.41 2.10 4.25
N GLY A 58 -4.30 2.60 4.77
CA GLY A 58 -3.44 3.53 4.04
C GLY A 58 -2.84 2.92 2.77
N ILE A 59 -2.42 1.65 2.80
CA ILE A 59 -1.95 0.91 1.62
C ILE A 59 -3.09 0.74 0.59
N ALA A 60 -4.29 0.35 1.04
CA ALA A 60 -5.43 0.14 0.16
C ALA A 60 -5.88 1.45 -0.52
N ILE A 61 -5.94 2.55 0.24
CA ILE A 61 -6.24 3.89 -0.28
C ILE A 61 -5.15 4.33 -1.27
N PHE A 62 -3.88 4.12 -0.93
CA PHE A 62 -2.75 4.44 -1.79
C PHE A 62 -2.84 3.71 -3.14
N ALA A 63 -3.05 2.40 -3.12
CA ALA A 63 -3.17 1.57 -4.31
C ALA A 63 -4.39 1.96 -5.16
N THR A 64 -5.51 2.29 -4.52
CA THR A 64 -6.71 2.78 -5.20
C THR A 64 -6.47 4.12 -5.89
N GLY A 65 -5.79 5.07 -5.21
CA GLY A 65 -5.44 6.36 -5.79
C GLY A 65 -4.53 6.22 -7.01
N LEU A 66 -3.48 5.40 -6.91
CA LEU A 66 -2.59 5.10 -8.02
C LEU A 66 -3.29 4.41 -9.19
N PHE A 67 -4.20 3.46 -8.91
CA PHE A 67 -5.03 2.85 -9.93
C PHE A 67 -5.83 3.90 -10.68
N LEU A 68 -6.54 4.79 -9.97
CA LEU A 68 -7.33 5.86 -10.57
C LEU A 68 -6.46 6.79 -11.43
N ALA A 69 -5.27 7.15 -10.94
CA ALA A 69 -4.33 8.00 -11.67
C ALA A 69 -3.85 7.33 -12.96
N PHE A 70 -3.25 6.14 -12.87
CA PHE A 70 -2.68 5.44 -14.02
C PHE A 70 -3.74 5.00 -15.02
N TRP A 71 -4.91 4.55 -14.55
CA TRP A 71 -6.02 4.19 -15.44
C TRP A 71 -6.57 5.41 -16.19
N SER A 72 -6.67 6.55 -15.52
CA SER A 72 -7.12 7.79 -16.16
C SER A 72 -6.09 8.30 -17.18
N ILE A 73 -4.79 8.18 -16.89
CA ILE A 73 -3.72 8.49 -17.84
C ILE A 73 -3.78 7.54 -19.05
N ALA A 74 -3.99 6.25 -18.83
CA ALA A 74 -4.10 5.25 -19.89
C ALA A 74 -5.24 5.55 -20.87
N ARG A 75 -6.34 6.14 -20.36
CA ARG A 75 -7.47 6.61 -21.19
C ARG A 75 -7.17 7.93 -21.90
N ALA A 76 -6.44 8.83 -21.26
CA ALA A 76 -6.08 10.12 -21.83
C ALA A 76 -4.98 10.04 -22.89
N ARG A 77 -4.09 9.04 -22.81
CA ARG A 77 -2.93 8.86 -23.71
C ARG A 77 -2.89 7.44 -24.29
N PRO A 78 -3.50 7.20 -25.47
CA PRO A 78 -3.53 5.89 -26.11
C PRO A 78 -2.14 5.31 -26.39
N VAL A 79 -1.17 6.17 -26.74
CA VAL A 79 0.21 5.77 -27.10
C VAL A 79 0.94 5.13 -25.91
N THR A 80 0.70 5.62 -24.69
CA THR A 80 1.36 5.13 -23.47
C THR A 80 0.47 4.17 -22.69
N ARG A 81 -0.73 3.88 -23.20
CA ARG A 81 -1.76 3.02 -22.59
C ARG A 81 -1.25 1.65 -22.12
N PRO A 82 -0.44 0.88 -22.88
CA PRO A 82 -0.03 -0.45 -22.40
C PRO A 82 0.74 -0.38 -21.09
N TRP A 83 1.62 0.62 -20.92
CA TRP A 83 2.44 0.79 -19.72
C TRP A 83 1.59 1.24 -18.52
N THR A 84 0.79 2.30 -18.69
CA THR A 84 -0.01 2.86 -17.60
C THR A 84 -1.20 1.97 -17.24
N ALA A 85 -1.77 1.22 -18.19
CA ALA A 85 -2.82 0.24 -17.88
C ALA A 85 -2.25 -0.98 -17.15
N ALA A 86 -1.11 -1.51 -17.58
CA ALA A 86 -0.43 -2.60 -16.88
C ALA A 86 -0.07 -2.19 -15.45
N ALA A 87 0.48 -0.99 -15.27
CA ALA A 87 0.74 -0.43 -13.95
C ALA A 87 -0.52 -0.38 -13.08
N ALA A 88 -1.65 0.13 -13.62
CA ALA A 88 -2.91 0.19 -12.89
C ALA A 88 -3.38 -1.21 -12.44
N PHE A 89 -3.39 -2.18 -13.34
CA PHE A 89 -3.86 -3.54 -13.06
C PHE A 89 -2.95 -4.33 -12.11
N VAL A 90 -1.68 -3.94 -11.97
CA VAL A 90 -0.78 -4.57 -10.98
C VAL A 90 -0.86 -3.86 -9.64
N VAL A 91 -0.85 -2.52 -9.60
CA VAL A 91 -0.85 -1.75 -8.34
C VAL A 91 -2.06 -2.08 -7.47
N LEU A 92 -3.27 -2.16 -8.05
CA LEU A 92 -4.49 -2.37 -7.27
C LEU A 92 -4.50 -3.73 -6.54
N PRO A 93 -4.41 -4.88 -7.22
CA PRO A 93 -4.43 -6.18 -6.54
C PRO A 93 -3.23 -6.35 -5.62
N SER A 94 -2.02 -5.97 -6.05
CA SER A 94 -0.83 -6.10 -5.19
C SER A 94 -0.93 -5.22 -3.95
N GLY A 95 -1.47 -4.01 -4.05
CA GLY A 95 -1.72 -3.15 -2.89
C GLY A 95 -2.75 -3.73 -1.93
N LEU A 96 -3.87 -4.28 -2.44
CA LEU A 96 -4.88 -4.94 -1.61
C LEU A 96 -4.33 -6.19 -0.90
N VAL A 97 -3.53 -7.00 -1.61
CA VAL A 97 -2.81 -8.14 -1.00
C VAL A 97 -1.88 -7.63 0.10
N GLY A 98 -1.06 -6.60 -0.17
CA GLY A 98 -0.18 -6.01 0.83
C GLY A 98 -0.92 -5.48 2.07
N ALA A 99 -2.11 -4.89 1.89
CA ALA A 99 -2.95 -4.41 2.98
C ALA A 99 -3.47 -5.56 3.86
N VAL A 100 -4.02 -6.61 3.25
CA VAL A 100 -4.50 -7.79 3.98
C VAL A 100 -3.36 -8.46 4.73
N PHE A 101 -2.23 -8.67 4.06
CA PHE A 101 -1.09 -9.37 4.63
C PHE A 101 -0.39 -8.55 5.74
N ARG A 102 -0.50 -7.22 5.75
CA ARG A 102 -0.05 -6.40 6.89
C ARG A 102 -0.81 -6.72 8.17
N VAL A 103 -2.13 -6.91 8.09
CA VAL A 103 -2.94 -7.29 9.26
C VAL A 103 -2.65 -8.72 9.68
N LEU A 104 -2.57 -9.64 8.70
CA LEU A 104 -2.20 -11.03 8.95
C LEU A 104 -0.82 -11.15 9.59
N TYR A 105 0.13 -10.30 9.22
CA TYR A 105 1.48 -10.31 9.81
C TYR A 105 1.41 -10.07 11.32
N VAL A 106 0.66 -9.06 11.77
CA VAL A 106 0.47 -8.79 13.21
C VAL A 106 -0.33 -9.90 13.89
N GLN A 107 -1.30 -10.49 13.20
CA GLN A 107 -2.05 -11.64 13.71
C GLN A 107 -1.17 -12.86 13.95
N VAL A 108 -0.31 -13.22 12.99
CA VAL A 108 0.59 -14.38 13.10
C VAL A 108 1.72 -14.10 14.09
N TRP A 109 2.25 -12.87 14.10
CA TRP A 109 3.19 -12.43 15.12
C TRP A 109 2.61 -12.58 16.53
N TRP A 110 1.35 -12.21 16.73
CA TRP A 110 0.65 -12.42 18.00
C TRP A 110 0.55 -13.90 18.37
N MET A 111 0.22 -14.78 17.41
CA MET A 111 0.14 -16.21 17.65
C MET A 111 1.45 -16.82 18.18
N MET A 112 2.61 -16.24 17.83
CA MET A 112 3.91 -16.70 18.35
C MET A 112 4.02 -16.62 19.87
N PHE A 113 3.26 -15.74 20.53
CA PHE A 113 3.23 -15.63 21.99
C PHE A 113 2.23 -16.58 22.67
N SER A 114 1.35 -17.23 21.91
CA SER A 114 0.23 -18.03 22.44
C SER A 114 0.19 -19.47 21.96
N GLY A 115 1.07 -19.92 21.07
CA GLY A 115 1.02 -21.26 20.46
C GLY A 115 2.38 -21.91 20.19
N PRO A 116 2.38 -23.17 19.72
CA PRO A 116 3.61 -23.93 19.47
C PRO A 116 4.41 -23.35 18.29
N ILE A 117 5.61 -22.85 18.59
CA ILE A 117 6.48 -22.08 17.69
C ILE A 117 6.78 -22.82 16.37
N ALA A 118 6.98 -24.14 16.42
CA ALA A 118 7.34 -24.96 15.25
C ALA A 118 6.30 -24.93 14.11
N GLN A 119 5.04 -24.63 14.39
CA GLN A 119 3.97 -24.52 13.38
C GLN A 119 3.76 -23.08 12.90
N ILE A 120 4.18 -22.10 13.70
CA ILE A 120 3.88 -20.67 13.49
C ILE A 120 4.99 -19.98 12.71
N ASP A 121 6.25 -20.39 12.91
CA ASP A 121 7.41 -19.87 12.18
C ASP A 121 7.28 -19.93 10.64
N PRO A 122 6.88 -21.07 10.03
CA PRO A 122 6.69 -21.13 8.58
C PRO A 122 5.53 -20.22 8.09
N LEU A 123 4.47 -20.07 8.89
CA LEU A 123 3.35 -19.18 8.57
C LEU A 123 3.78 -17.70 8.63
N PHE A 124 4.57 -17.33 9.63
CA PHE A 124 5.08 -15.97 9.79
C PHE A 124 5.99 -15.57 8.63
N SER A 125 6.90 -16.47 8.24
CA SER A 125 7.74 -16.29 7.06
C SER A 125 6.92 -16.14 5.78
N ALA A 126 5.94 -17.01 5.54
CA ALA A 126 5.09 -16.96 4.35
C ALA A 126 4.29 -15.64 4.26
N VAL A 127 3.70 -15.19 5.37
CA VAL A 127 2.93 -13.95 5.43
C VAL A 127 3.85 -12.74 5.21
N GLY A 128 5.00 -12.70 5.87
CA GLY A 128 5.99 -11.63 5.70
C GLY A 128 6.53 -11.54 4.27
N LEU A 129 6.91 -12.67 3.68
CA LEU A 129 7.40 -12.74 2.29
C LEU A 129 6.32 -12.31 1.29
N THR A 130 5.06 -12.69 1.51
CA THR A 130 3.96 -12.28 0.63
C THR A 130 3.70 -10.77 0.72
N GLN A 131 3.75 -10.20 1.94
CA GLN A 131 3.65 -8.76 2.14
C GLN A 131 4.78 -8.01 1.42
N LEU A 132 6.01 -8.50 1.52
CA LEU A 132 7.17 -7.93 0.82
C LEU A 132 7.03 -8.04 -0.70
N ALA A 133 6.66 -9.22 -1.21
CA ALA A 133 6.45 -9.46 -2.64
C ALA A 133 5.37 -8.53 -3.22
N ALA A 134 4.28 -8.30 -2.47
CA ALA A 134 3.25 -7.33 -2.82
C ALA A 134 3.80 -5.91 -2.90
N GLY A 135 4.62 -5.49 -1.92
CA GLY A 135 5.30 -4.18 -1.93
C GLY A 135 6.25 -4.01 -3.13
N PHE A 136 7.02 -5.05 -3.47
CA PHE A 136 7.88 -5.05 -4.65
C PHE A 136 7.06 -4.93 -5.94
N ALA A 137 5.96 -5.68 -6.08
CA ALA A 137 5.09 -5.60 -7.24
C ALA A 137 4.48 -4.21 -7.43
N VAL A 138 4.03 -3.56 -6.35
CA VAL A 138 3.54 -2.16 -6.39
C VAL A 138 4.66 -1.21 -6.83
N THR A 139 5.87 -1.36 -6.29
CA THR A 139 7.02 -0.51 -6.64
C THR A 139 7.37 -0.63 -8.12
N LEU A 140 7.46 -1.86 -8.63
CA LEU A 140 7.70 -2.13 -10.05
C LEU A 140 6.59 -1.53 -10.92
N ALA A 141 5.34 -1.68 -10.52
CA ALA A 141 4.21 -1.14 -11.26
C ALA A 141 4.22 0.39 -11.28
N ILE A 142 4.63 1.06 -10.20
CA ILE A 142 4.86 2.51 -10.19
C ILE A 142 5.94 2.90 -11.19
N LEU A 143 7.09 2.21 -11.19
CA LEU A 143 8.18 2.48 -12.14
C LEU A 143 7.73 2.32 -13.60
N VAL A 144 7.01 1.24 -13.90
CA VAL A 144 6.44 0.99 -15.24
C VAL A 144 5.42 2.06 -15.61
N GLY A 145 4.56 2.47 -14.67
CA GLY A 145 3.58 3.53 -14.87
C GLY A 145 4.25 4.87 -15.14
N LEU A 146 5.26 5.24 -14.34
CA LEU A 146 6.05 6.46 -14.49
C LEU A 146 6.83 6.48 -15.80
N PHE A 147 7.43 5.34 -16.19
CA PHE A 147 8.06 5.19 -17.49
C PHE A 147 7.07 5.45 -18.64
N GLY A 148 5.86 4.91 -18.53
CA GLY A 148 4.77 5.19 -19.47
C GLY A 148 4.39 6.67 -19.52
N VAL A 149 4.33 7.34 -18.37
CA VAL A 149 4.00 8.78 -18.27
C VAL A 149 5.08 9.66 -18.87
N ALA A 150 6.35 9.32 -18.66
CA ALA A 150 7.51 10.12 -19.06
C ALA A 150 7.83 10.04 -20.56
N ARG A 151 7.26 9.07 -21.30
CA ARG A 151 7.51 8.94 -22.73
C ARG A 151 6.98 10.15 -23.51
N PRO A 152 7.82 10.83 -24.32
CA PRO A 152 7.37 11.87 -25.24
C PRO A 152 6.50 11.27 -26.35
N PHE A 153 5.65 12.12 -26.95
CA PHE A 153 4.90 11.81 -28.17
C PHE A 153 5.90 11.63 -29.33
N VAL A 154 6.51 10.45 -29.46
CA VAL A 154 7.21 10.13 -30.70
C VAL A 154 6.13 9.70 -31.70
N SER A 155 5.69 10.64 -32.53
CA SER A 155 5.09 10.32 -33.82
C SER A 155 6.19 9.68 -34.66
N LEU A 156 6.12 8.35 -34.79
CA LEU A 156 6.74 7.65 -35.92
C LEU A 156 5.75 7.70 -37.09
#